data_AF-A0A7X8WQ52-F1
#
_entry.id   AF-A0A7X8WQ52-F1
#
_cell.length_a   1.000
_cell.length_b   1.000
_cell.length_c   1.000
_cell.angle_alpha   90.00
_cell.angle_beta   90.00
_cell.angle_gamma   90.00
#
_symmetry.space_group_name_H-M   'P 1'
#
loop_
_entity.id
_entity.type
_entity.pdbx_description
1 polymer ?
#
loop_
_entity_poly.entity_id
_entity_poly.type
_entity_poly.pdbx_seq_one_letter_code
_entity_poly.pdbx_strand_id
1 'polypeptide(L)'
;PEALIDALSVDTVARAELHESAKRLSSSGQRTMLLAHSTTPSRSASAAHPWFGEHAVLPGDLYPAAVVTFEEKVRDDARETLEYFQQQGVELKVISGDSPHTVAAVARQIGWEHPDSGYDARNLPDNIEDMAAVMQEHSVFGRVSPDQKEQMVKALQHREHVVAMTGDGVNDALAVKTADLGIAMGDAAAATKAVSRLVLLDSKFSRLPSVLAEGRKVIANMERLAHLFLAKTAYAFLFVLLFSLLAWQYPALPRQMSTADFLFIGLASFILALMPNPRRYVAGFLSRALKFALPTGIMLVAALWGINWYARAWAGDFSGVLPYASEDPGAPLVMEQLQTATFITLTLAGLWLLNVISRPLNWQKIGMLIALHIIFILVLVVPLSQWYHHFILPPTPIIIAAVGIAALGALGIEVIHRIHDARMGLAPDDPRPQG
;
A
#
# COMPACT_ATOMS: atom_id res chain seq x y z
N PRO A 1 23.43 -35.23 18.85
CA PRO A 1 24.85 -35.65 18.93
C PRO A 1 25.32 -35.82 20.38
N GLU A 2 25.18 -34.77 21.20
CA GLU A 2 25.69 -34.70 22.57
C GLU A 2 25.28 -35.91 23.43
N ALA A 3 23.99 -36.27 23.43
CA ALA A 3 23.47 -37.41 24.18
C ALA A 3 24.10 -38.77 23.81
N LEU A 4 24.62 -38.92 22.59
CA LEU A 4 25.23 -40.16 22.12
C LEU A 4 26.76 -40.17 22.34
N ILE A 5 27.42 -39.00 22.25
CA ILE A 5 28.88 -38.86 22.38
C ILE A 5 29.36 -39.35 23.76
N ASP A 6 28.61 -39.04 24.81
CA ASP A 6 28.96 -39.42 26.18
C ASP A 6 28.86 -40.94 26.41
N ALA A 7 28.06 -41.64 25.59
CA ALA A 7 27.87 -43.09 25.64
C ALA A 7 28.83 -43.87 24.74
N LEU A 8 29.69 -43.20 23.95
CA LEU A 8 30.64 -43.86 23.04
C LEU A 8 31.83 -44.48 23.78
N SER A 9 32.24 -45.67 23.34
CA SER A 9 33.45 -46.38 23.74
C SER A 9 34.69 -45.81 23.04
N VAL A 10 35.03 -44.56 23.36
CA VAL A 10 36.19 -43.81 22.84
C VAL A 10 37.02 -43.22 23.99
N ASP A 11 38.30 -42.92 23.72
CA ASP A 11 39.14 -42.25 24.71
C ASP A 11 38.70 -40.80 24.98
N THR A 12 39.24 -40.20 26.04
CA THR A 12 38.84 -38.86 26.49
C THR A 12 39.19 -37.76 25.49
N VAL A 13 40.27 -37.94 24.70
CA VAL A 13 40.72 -36.97 23.70
C VAL A 13 39.79 -36.99 22.48
N ALA A 14 39.53 -38.17 21.91
CA ALA A 14 38.63 -38.33 20.77
C ALA A 14 37.19 -37.92 21.13
N ARG A 15 36.75 -38.16 22.38
CA ARG A 15 35.45 -37.68 22.85
C ARG A 15 35.36 -36.15 22.83
N ALA A 16 36.40 -35.46 23.28
CA ALA A 16 36.45 -33.99 23.27
C ALA A 16 36.44 -33.44 21.83
N GLU A 17 37.24 -34.03 20.93
CA GLU A 17 37.26 -33.65 19.51
C GLU A 17 35.92 -33.86 18.80
N LEU A 18 35.19 -34.94 19.14
CA LEU A 18 33.85 -35.21 18.62
C LEU A 18 32.83 -34.18 19.11
N HIS A 19 32.88 -33.82 20.39
CA HIS A 19 32.03 -32.76 20.95
C HIS A 19 32.28 -31.41 20.26
N GLU A 20 33.55 -31.03 20.10
CA GLU A 20 33.92 -29.78 19.43
C GLU A 20 33.48 -29.78 17.95
N SER A 21 33.72 -30.88 17.24
CA SER A 21 33.35 -31.02 15.83
C SER A 21 31.83 -30.98 15.64
N ALA A 22 31.07 -31.70 16.46
CA ALA A 22 29.62 -31.69 16.40
C ALA A 22 29.04 -30.30 16.72
N LYS A 23 29.62 -29.61 17.71
CA LYS A 23 29.22 -28.24 18.06
C LYS A 23 29.51 -27.26 16.93
N ARG A 24 30.69 -27.35 16.31
CA ARG A 24 31.10 -26.52 15.16
C ARG A 24 30.17 -26.72 13.97
N LEU A 25 29.88 -27.97 13.60
CA LEU A 25 28.96 -28.30 12.50
C LEU A 25 27.53 -27.82 12.80
N SER A 26 27.04 -28.03 14.01
CA SER A 26 25.74 -27.51 14.45
C SER A 26 25.68 -25.98 14.40
N SER A 27 26.74 -25.29 14.85
CA SER A 27 26.81 -23.82 14.80
C SER A 27 26.89 -23.25 13.38
N SER A 28 27.29 -24.06 12.40
CA SER A 28 27.27 -23.69 10.98
C SER A 28 25.88 -23.79 10.34
N GLY A 29 24.85 -24.17 11.10
CA GLY A 29 23.47 -24.29 10.63
C GLY A 29 23.09 -25.68 10.12
N GLN A 30 24.04 -26.63 10.15
CA GLN A 30 23.80 -28.00 9.69
C GLN A 30 23.13 -28.84 10.79
N ARG A 31 22.04 -29.51 10.44
CA ARG A 31 21.42 -30.51 11.30
C ARG A 31 22.36 -31.72 11.39
N THR A 32 23.06 -31.81 12.52
CA THR A 32 24.12 -32.79 12.73
C THR A 32 23.59 -34.01 13.47
N MET A 33 23.80 -35.20 12.90
CA MET A 33 23.48 -36.50 13.49
C MET A 33 24.77 -37.31 13.67
N LEU A 34 24.87 -38.00 14.81
CA LEU A 34 25.95 -38.95 15.06
C LEU A 34 25.39 -40.36 14.90
N LEU A 35 25.98 -41.13 14.00
CA LEU A 35 25.74 -42.55 13.85
C LEU A 35 26.81 -43.30 14.63
N ALA A 36 26.36 -44.20 15.51
CA ALA A 36 27.19 -45.13 16.23
C ALA A 36 26.71 -46.55 15.92
N HIS A 37 27.65 -47.49 15.90
CA HIS A 37 27.34 -48.91 15.74
C HIS A 37 27.78 -49.67 16.99
N SER A 38 27.05 -50.72 17.32
CA SER A 38 27.41 -51.66 18.37
C SER A 38 27.50 -53.06 17.75
N THR A 39 28.46 -53.84 18.24
CA THR A 39 28.61 -55.25 17.86
C THR A 39 27.65 -56.15 18.64
N THR A 40 27.10 -55.65 19.74
CA THR A 40 26.15 -56.36 20.58
C THR A 40 24.72 -55.96 20.20
N PRO A 41 23.83 -56.92 19.86
CA PRO A 41 22.43 -56.62 19.61
C PRO A 41 21.82 -55.91 20.83
N SER A 42 21.08 -54.82 20.60
CA SER A 42 20.43 -54.09 21.69
C SER A 42 19.48 -55.02 22.46
N ARG A 43 19.70 -55.16 23.77
CA ARG A 43 18.82 -55.94 24.66
C ARG A 43 17.42 -55.33 24.80
N SER A 44 17.27 -54.04 24.49
CA SER A 44 15.97 -53.36 24.44
C SER A 44 15.05 -53.99 23.39
N ALA A 45 15.61 -54.52 22.29
CA ALA A 45 14.83 -55.19 21.25
C ALA A 45 14.15 -56.50 21.71
N SER A 46 14.51 -57.04 22.87
CA SER A 46 14.07 -58.37 23.33
C SER A 46 13.03 -58.36 24.45
N ALA A 47 12.62 -57.21 25.00
CA ALA A 47 11.63 -57.14 26.08
C ALA A 47 10.50 -56.15 25.75
N ALA A 48 9.53 -56.63 24.95
CA ALA A 48 8.16 -56.13 24.79
C ALA A 48 7.89 -54.59 24.82
N HIS A 49 8.03 -53.88 23.69
CA HIS A 49 6.98 -52.96 23.13
C HIS A 49 7.36 -52.36 21.75
N PRO A 50 6.40 -52.09 20.84
CA PRO A 50 6.60 -51.63 19.45
C PRO A 50 7.19 -50.23 19.18
N TRP A 51 7.32 -49.31 20.13
CA TRP A 51 8.02 -48.02 19.99
C TRP A 51 8.58 -47.72 21.40
N PHE A 52 9.90 -47.73 21.60
CA PHE A 52 10.50 -47.85 22.94
C PHE A 52 10.08 -46.74 23.94
N GLY A 53 9.67 -47.13 25.16
CA GLY A 53 9.28 -46.23 26.27
C GLY A 53 10.46 -45.61 27.02
N GLU A 54 10.18 -44.96 28.18
CA GLU A 54 11.12 -44.11 28.97
C GLU A 54 12.43 -44.79 29.42
N HIS A 55 12.65 -46.08 29.19
CA HIS A 55 13.80 -46.85 29.71
C HIS A 55 14.57 -47.59 28.61
N ALA A 56 14.70 -46.98 27.43
CA ALA A 56 15.57 -47.49 26.38
C ALA A 56 17.04 -47.39 26.81
N VAL A 57 17.69 -48.54 27.02
CA VAL A 57 19.10 -48.62 27.42
C VAL A 57 19.96 -48.82 26.18
N LEU A 58 20.89 -47.89 25.95
CA LEU A 58 21.88 -47.98 24.87
C LEU A 58 22.85 -49.17 25.11
N PRO A 59 23.32 -49.87 24.06
CA PRO A 59 24.37 -50.89 24.19
C PRO A 59 25.65 -50.29 24.82
N GLY A 60 26.36 -51.10 25.62
CA GLY A 60 27.58 -50.64 26.30
C GLY A 60 28.82 -50.51 25.41
N ASP A 61 28.78 -51.08 24.21
CA ASP A 61 29.85 -51.14 23.21
C ASP A 61 29.48 -50.30 21.97
N LEU A 62 29.32 -48.98 22.14
CA LEU A 62 28.99 -48.06 21.06
C LEU A 62 30.25 -47.44 20.46
N TYR A 63 30.56 -47.76 19.21
CA TYR A 63 31.66 -47.19 18.46
C TYR A 63 31.15 -46.13 17.47
N PRO A 64 31.85 -44.99 17.33
CA PRO A 64 31.46 -43.97 16.35
C PRO A 64 31.61 -44.53 14.93
N ALA A 65 30.57 -44.34 14.10
CA ALA A 65 30.59 -44.76 12.70
C ALA A 65 30.76 -43.55 11.76
N ALA A 66 29.87 -42.56 11.88
CA ALA A 66 29.86 -41.39 11.01
C ALA A 66 29.15 -40.20 11.67
N VAL A 67 29.57 -39.00 11.31
CA VAL A 67 28.80 -37.78 11.53
C VAL A 67 28.11 -37.43 10.21
N VAL A 68 26.79 -37.45 10.21
CA VAL A 68 25.97 -37.10 9.05
C VAL A 68 25.41 -35.71 9.27
N THR A 69 25.67 -34.80 8.35
CA THR A 69 25.11 -33.46 8.39
C THR A 69 24.09 -33.30 7.28
N PHE A 70 22.96 -32.70 7.63
CA PHE A 70 21.96 -32.25 6.67
C PHE A 70 21.98 -30.73 6.67
N GLU A 71 21.97 -30.15 5.49
CA GLU A 71 21.90 -28.71 5.32
C GLU A 71 20.52 -28.35 4.77
N GLU A 72 19.95 -27.27 5.29
CA GLU A 72 18.71 -26.74 4.76
C GLU A 72 19.01 -26.05 3.42
N LYS A 73 18.32 -26.47 2.36
CA LYS A 73 18.52 -25.84 1.06
C LYS A 73 17.73 -24.53 1.04
N VAL A 74 18.42 -23.43 1.29
CA VAL A 74 17.80 -22.11 1.16
C VAL A 74 17.57 -21.78 -0.31
N ARG A 75 16.54 -20.97 -0.57
CA ARG A 75 16.19 -20.55 -1.93
C ARG A 75 17.18 -19.51 -2.44
N ASP A 76 17.56 -19.63 -3.71
CA ASP A 76 18.52 -18.73 -4.36
C ASP A 76 18.04 -17.27 -4.39
N ASP A 77 16.72 -17.05 -4.36
CA ASP A 77 16.05 -15.74 -4.40
C ASP A 77 15.82 -15.12 -3.01
N ALA A 78 16.18 -15.81 -1.92
CA ALA A 78 15.91 -15.35 -0.56
C ALA A 78 16.66 -14.07 -0.22
N ARG A 79 17.95 -13.98 -0.56
CA ARG A 79 18.80 -12.81 -0.27
C ARG A 79 18.22 -11.53 -0.88
N GLU A 80 18.02 -11.54 -2.20
CA GLU A 80 17.49 -10.39 -2.94
C GLU A 80 16.11 -9.96 -2.40
N THR A 81 15.27 -10.94 -2.04
CA THR A 81 13.95 -10.66 -1.49
C THR A 81 14.01 -9.94 -0.13
N LEU A 82 14.89 -10.39 0.78
CA LEU A 82 15.04 -9.74 2.09
C LEU A 82 15.68 -8.35 1.97
N GLU A 83 16.71 -8.21 1.13
CA GLU A 83 17.35 -6.93 0.84
C GLU A 83 16.32 -5.90 0.33
N TYR A 84 15.42 -6.30 -0.58
CA TYR A 84 14.35 -5.43 -1.05
C TYR A 84 13.46 -4.93 0.10
N PHE A 85 13.01 -5.83 0.98
CA PHE A 85 12.17 -5.43 2.11
C PHE A 85 12.87 -4.46 3.06
N GLN A 86 14.15 -4.70 3.37
CA GLN A 86 14.96 -3.79 4.18
C GLN A 86 15.09 -2.41 3.53
N GLN A 87 15.43 -2.35 2.24
CA GLN A 87 15.50 -1.09 1.48
C GLN A 87 14.15 -0.36 1.46
N GLN A 88 13.04 -1.12 1.47
CA GLN A 88 11.69 -0.60 1.53
C GLN A 88 11.22 -0.18 2.94
N GLY A 89 12.07 -0.30 3.97
CA GLY A 89 11.75 0.03 5.35
C GLY A 89 10.75 -0.94 5.99
N VAL A 90 10.72 -2.19 5.52
CA VAL A 90 9.92 -3.27 6.12
C VAL A 90 10.82 -4.05 7.06
N GLU A 91 10.45 -4.06 8.34
CA GLU A 91 11.14 -4.85 9.35
C GLU A 91 10.80 -6.34 9.18
N LEU A 92 11.84 -7.18 9.17
CA LEU A 92 11.71 -8.62 8.93
C LEU A 92 11.88 -9.37 10.24
N LYS A 93 10.93 -10.27 10.54
CA LYS A 93 10.98 -11.18 11.68
C LYS A 93 10.91 -12.62 11.16
N VAL A 94 11.93 -13.41 11.47
CA VAL A 94 11.96 -14.85 11.15
C VAL A 94 11.54 -15.64 12.37
N ILE A 95 10.50 -16.44 12.22
CA ILE A 95 9.83 -17.18 13.30
C ILE A 95 9.80 -18.65 12.91
N SER A 96 10.45 -19.52 13.67
CA SER A 96 10.52 -20.96 13.39
C SER A 96 10.39 -21.81 14.65
N GLY A 97 9.95 -23.06 14.48
CA GLY A 97 9.94 -24.08 15.53
C GLY A 97 11.32 -24.71 15.78
N ASP A 98 12.30 -24.47 14.91
CA ASP A 98 13.66 -25.00 15.04
C ASP A 98 14.47 -24.30 16.13
N SER A 99 15.66 -24.82 16.46
CA SER A 99 16.51 -24.19 17.46
C SER A 99 16.93 -22.77 17.06
N PRO A 100 16.98 -21.80 17.99
CA PRO A 100 17.33 -20.41 17.66
C PRO A 100 18.67 -20.28 16.92
N HIS A 101 19.66 -21.08 17.31
CA HIS A 101 20.97 -21.12 16.67
C HIS A 101 20.91 -21.58 15.21
N THR A 102 20.06 -22.57 14.90
CA THR A 102 19.87 -23.06 13.53
C THR A 102 19.24 -21.98 12.66
N VAL A 103 18.17 -21.35 13.15
CA VAL A 103 17.45 -20.29 12.41
C VAL A 103 18.37 -19.09 12.15
N ALA A 104 19.15 -18.69 13.16
CA ALA A 104 20.14 -17.61 13.03
C ALA A 104 21.27 -17.97 12.05
N ALA A 105 21.70 -19.23 12.00
CA ALA A 105 22.71 -19.67 11.03
C ALA A 105 22.18 -19.60 9.59
N VAL A 106 20.94 -20.06 9.35
CA VAL A 106 20.27 -19.97 8.04
C VAL A 106 20.10 -18.51 7.61
N ALA A 107 19.69 -17.63 8.53
CA ALA A 107 19.58 -16.20 8.27
C ALA A 107 20.92 -15.55 7.89
N ARG A 108 22.03 -15.93 8.56
CA ARG A 108 23.37 -15.49 8.15
C ARG A 108 23.79 -16.03 6.78
N GLN A 109 23.45 -17.28 6.46
CA GLN A 109 23.81 -17.91 5.19
C GLN A 109 23.19 -17.18 4.00
N ILE A 110 21.95 -16.70 4.12
CA ILE A 110 21.30 -15.89 3.09
C ILE A 110 21.82 -14.45 3.02
N GLY A 111 22.84 -14.09 3.81
CA GLY A 111 23.42 -12.76 3.82
C GLY A 111 22.59 -11.73 4.59
N TRP A 112 21.64 -12.17 5.41
CA TRP A 112 20.93 -11.26 6.30
C TRP A 112 21.79 -11.01 7.54
N GLU A 113 22.53 -9.91 7.53
CA GLU A 113 23.29 -9.45 8.69
C GLU A 113 22.32 -8.98 9.78
N HIS A 114 22.17 -9.81 10.81
CA HIS A 114 21.44 -9.45 12.02
C HIS A 114 22.38 -9.55 13.24
N PRO A 115 22.26 -8.64 14.22
CA PRO A 115 23.16 -8.61 15.38
C PRO A 115 22.96 -9.79 16.34
N ASP A 116 21.84 -10.49 16.23
CA ASP A 116 21.42 -11.50 17.20
C ASP A 116 21.94 -12.91 16.89
N SER A 117 22.11 -13.75 17.91
CA SER A 117 22.40 -15.19 17.77
C SER A 117 21.14 -16.06 17.65
N GLY A 118 19.97 -15.42 17.66
CA GLY A 118 18.64 -16.02 17.65
C GLY A 118 18.09 -16.11 19.07
N TYR A 119 16.84 -15.67 19.25
CA TYR A 119 16.14 -15.66 20.52
C TYR A 119 15.37 -16.98 20.75
N ASP A 120 15.48 -17.57 21.95
CA ASP A 120 14.69 -18.75 22.33
C ASP A 120 13.30 -18.32 22.79
N ALA A 121 12.28 -18.67 22.00
CA ALA A 121 10.90 -18.26 22.24
C ALA A 121 10.32 -18.77 23.57
N ARG A 122 10.92 -19.76 24.22
CA ARG A 122 10.51 -20.22 25.56
C ARG A 122 10.75 -19.17 26.65
N ASN A 123 11.60 -18.19 26.37
CA ASN A 123 11.86 -17.06 27.26
C ASN A 123 11.00 -15.84 26.93
N LEU A 124 10.13 -15.91 25.91
CA LEU A 124 9.22 -14.81 25.60
C LEU A 124 8.26 -14.61 26.78
N PRO A 125 8.07 -13.36 27.23
CA PRO A 125 7.11 -13.05 28.27
C PRO A 125 5.67 -13.23 27.75
N ASP A 126 4.76 -13.64 28.64
CA ASP A 126 3.34 -13.83 28.30
C ASP A 126 2.59 -12.50 28.09
N ASN A 127 3.10 -11.40 28.67
CA ASN A 127 2.54 -10.07 28.51
C ASN A 127 2.85 -9.52 27.11
N ILE A 128 1.81 -9.06 26.40
CA ILE A 128 1.90 -8.48 25.07
C ILE A 128 2.87 -7.29 25.01
N GLU A 129 2.87 -6.42 26.03
CA GLU A 129 3.72 -5.23 26.03
C GLU A 129 5.21 -5.55 26.15
N ASP A 130 5.55 -6.47 27.07
CA ASP A 130 6.92 -6.93 27.29
C ASP A 130 7.41 -7.75 26.10
N MET A 131 6.53 -8.58 25.52
CA MET A 131 6.85 -9.36 24.33
C MET A 131 7.11 -8.44 23.14
N ALA A 132 6.33 -7.38 22.98
CA ALA A 132 6.54 -6.39 21.94
C ALA A 132 7.92 -5.72 22.08
N ALA A 133 8.38 -5.44 23.31
CA ALA A 133 9.72 -4.89 23.53
C ALA A 133 10.82 -5.87 23.09
N VAL A 134 10.73 -7.15 23.47
CA VAL A 134 11.66 -8.19 23.01
C VAL A 134 11.63 -8.30 21.48
N MET A 135 10.45 -8.23 20.88
CA MET A 135 10.28 -8.31 19.44
C MET A 135 10.83 -7.09 18.68
N GLN A 136 11.00 -5.93 19.32
CA GLN A 136 11.66 -4.78 18.71
C GLN A 136 13.19 -4.96 18.67
N GLU A 137 13.76 -5.58 19.70
CA GLU A 137 15.22 -5.79 19.79
C GLU A 137 15.70 -6.98 18.97
N HIS A 138 14.88 -8.03 18.87
CA HIS A 138 15.24 -9.30 18.24
C HIS A 138 14.47 -9.53 16.93
N SER A 139 15.13 -10.15 15.95
CA SER A 139 14.53 -10.40 14.63
C SER A 139 14.46 -11.87 14.23
N VAL A 140 15.12 -12.75 14.98
CA VAL A 140 15.16 -14.19 14.71
C VAL A 140 14.72 -14.95 15.95
N PHE A 141 13.66 -15.75 15.82
CA PHE A 141 13.06 -16.50 16.92
C PHE A 141 13.00 -17.98 16.57
N GLY A 142 13.54 -18.82 17.45
CA GLY A 142 13.47 -20.28 17.37
C GLY A 142 12.60 -20.87 18.47
N ARG A 143 12.19 -22.14 18.31
CA ARG A 143 11.32 -22.91 19.21
C ARG A 143 9.97 -22.25 19.47
N VAL A 144 9.46 -21.53 18.48
CA VAL A 144 8.20 -20.79 18.60
C VAL A 144 7.02 -21.77 18.51
N SER A 145 6.16 -21.78 19.51
CA SER A 145 4.94 -22.59 19.51
C SER A 145 3.85 -21.97 18.61
N PRO A 146 2.87 -22.77 18.12
CA PRO A 146 1.77 -22.24 17.31
C PRO A 146 1.01 -21.08 17.99
N ASP A 147 0.72 -21.20 19.28
CA ASP A 147 0.04 -20.15 20.06
C ASP A 147 0.90 -18.88 20.16
N GLN A 148 2.21 -19.04 20.38
CA GLN A 148 3.15 -17.91 20.43
C GLN A 148 3.20 -17.15 19.10
N LYS A 149 3.09 -17.81 17.94
CA LYS A 149 3.07 -17.11 16.65
C LYS A 149 1.92 -16.10 16.56
N GLU A 150 0.74 -16.47 17.05
CA GLU A 150 -0.40 -15.55 17.08
C GLU A 150 -0.16 -14.40 18.06
N GLN A 151 0.33 -14.70 19.27
CA GLN A 151 0.59 -13.67 20.28
C GLN A 151 1.66 -12.67 19.79
N MET A 152 2.71 -13.16 19.11
CA MET A 152 3.76 -12.33 18.51
C MET A 152 3.20 -11.33 17.49
N VAL A 153 2.25 -11.76 16.64
CA VAL A 153 1.55 -10.85 15.72
C VAL A 153 0.78 -9.78 16.50
N LYS A 154 0.05 -10.16 17.56
CA LYS A 154 -0.69 -9.21 18.41
C LYS A 154 0.23 -8.21 19.11
N ALA A 155 1.41 -8.63 19.55
CA ALA A 155 2.39 -7.75 20.18
C ALA A 155 2.94 -6.69 19.22
N LEU A 156 3.25 -7.07 17.98
CA LEU A 156 3.64 -6.09 16.96
C LEU A 156 2.49 -5.12 16.64
N GLN A 157 1.26 -5.63 16.51
CA GLN A 157 0.07 -4.80 16.28
C GLN A 157 -0.21 -3.84 17.45
N HIS A 158 0.05 -4.26 18.69
CA HIS A 158 -0.08 -3.41 19.88
C HIS A 158 0.86 -2.19 19.84
N ARG A 159 1.98 -2.28 19.13
CA ARG A 159 2.90 -1.15 18.86
C ARG A 159 2.57 -0.40 17.57
N GLU A 160 1.32 -0.52 17.09
CA GLU A 160 0.80 0.12 15.87
C GLU A 160 1.49 -0.29 14.56
N HIS A 161 2.25 -1.40 14.56
CA HIS A 161 2.77 -1.96 13.32
C HIS A 161 1.65 -2.64 12.52
N VAL A 162 1.69 -2.47 11.19
CA VAL A 162 0.87 -3.27 10.26
C VAL A 162 1.63 -4.54 9.92
N VAL A 163 1.08 -5.69 10.30
CA VAL A 163 1.81 -6.97 10.28
C VAL A 163 1.37 -7.84 9.10
N ALA A 164 2.33 -8.30 8.31
CA ALA A 164 2.13 -9.35 7.33
C ALA A 164 2.75 -10.66 7.86
N MET A 165 1.98 -11.74 7.85
CA MET A 165 2.41 -13.06 8.32
C MET A 165 2.32 -14.05 7.16
N THR A 166 3.42 -14.74 6.87
CA THR A 166 3.42 -15.85 5.89
C THR A 166 3.41 -17.18 6.64
N GLY A 167 2.60 -18.13 6.19
CA GLY A 167 2.52 -19.46 6.76
C GLY A 167 2.12 -20.52 5.74
N ASP A 168 2.53 -21.76 5.98
CA ASP A 168 2.26 -22.90 5.11
C ASP A 168 1.55 -24.04 5.85
N GLY A 169 1.82 -24.21 7.15
CA GLY A 169 1.24 -25.24 7.98
C GLY A 169 -0.09 -24.85 8.63
N VAL A 170 -0.85 -25.86 9.07
CA VAL A 170 -2.07 -25.68 9.89
C VAL A 170 -1.76 -24.92 11.18
N ASN A 171 -0.55 -25.11 11.71
CA ASN A 171 -0.03 -24.42 12.90
C ASN A 171 0.06 -22.90 12.73
N ASP A 172 0.17 -22.41 11.49
CA ASP A 172 0.28 -20.97 11.22
C ASP A 172 -1.07 -20.32 10.95
N ALA A 173 -2.14 -21.10 10.78
CA ALA A 173 -3.44 -20.61 10.35
C ALA A 173 -3.97 -19.50 11.27
N LEU A 174 -3.80 -19.64 12.58
CA LEU A 174 -4.26 -18.64 13.54
C LEU A 174 -3.45 -17.33 13.44
N ALA A 175 -2.12 -17.42 13.38
CA ALA A 175 -1.26 -16.24 13.20
C ALA A 175 -1.49 -15.54 11.85
N VAL A 176 -1.66 -16.32 10.76
CA VAL A 176 -2.00 -15.82 9.43
C VAL A 176 -3.36 -15.11 9.44
N LYS A 177 -4.36 -15.64 10.15
CA LYS A 177 -5.68 -15.01 10.29
C LYS A 177 -5.62 -13.71 11.09
N THR A 178 -4.81 -13.67 12.14
CA THR A 178 -4.71 -12.53 13.06
C THR A 178 -3.92 -11.37 12.46
N ALA A 179 -2.98 -11.64 11.55
CA ALA A 179 -2.21 -10.61 10.86
C ALA A 179 -3.10 -9.71 9.98
N ASP A 180 -2.69 -8.45 9.82
CA ASP A 180 -3.35 -7.50 8.92
C ASP A 180 -3.34 -7.99 7.46
N LEU A 181 -2.25 -8.68 7.09
CA LEU A 181 -2.11 -9.37 5.83
C LEU A 181 -1.58 -10.80 6.04
N GLY A 182 -2.49 -11.76 6.16
CA GLY A 182 -2.19 -13.18 6.12
C GLY A 182 -1.86 -13.66 4.70
N ILE A 183 -0.69 -14.29 4.53
CA ILE A 183 -0.17 -14.79 3.25
C ILE A 183 0.03 -16.30 3.35
N ALA A 184 -0.58 -17.06 2.45
CA ALA A 184 -0.38 -18.51 2.35
C ALA A 184 0.45 -18.88 1.12
N MET A 185 1.27 -19.92 1.26
CA MET A 185 1.98 -20.52 0.13
C MET A 185 1.03 -21.38 -0.74
N GLY A 186 1.38 -21.58 -2.01
CA GLY A 186 0.55 -22.32 -2.98
C GLY A 186 0.37 -23.80 -2.64
N ASP A 187 1.32 -24.37 -1.91
CA ASP A 187 1.37 -25.71 -1.34
C ASP A 187 0.93 -25.76 0.14
N ALA A 188 0.54 -24.62 0.72
CA ALA A 188 0.06 -24.56 2.11
C ALA A 188 -1.18 -25.43 2.36
N ALA A 189 -1.37 -25.79 3.63
CA ALA A 189 -2.55 -26.50 4.10
C ALA A 189 -3.84 -25.73 3.73
N ALA A 190 -4.90 -26.47 3.40
CA ALA A 190 -6.18 -25.89 2.99
C ALA A 190 -6.76 -24.95 4.06
N ALA A 191 -6.57 -25.28 5.34
CA ALA A 191 -6.97 -24.43 6.46
C ALA A 191 -6.26 -23.06 6.44
N THR A 192 -4.96 -23.02 6.18
CA THR A 192 -4.15 -21.80 6.13
C THR A 192 -4.53 -20.94 4.92
N LYS A 193 -4.75 -21.55 3.75
CA LYS A 193 -5.26 -20.84 2.57
C LYS A 193 -6.63 -20.22 2.80
N ALA A 194 -7.53 -20.95 3.46
CA ALA A 194 -8.90 -20.49 3.71
C ALA A 194 -8.98 -19.25 4.61
N VAL A 195 -7.99 -19.01 5.46
CA VAL A 195 -7.93 -17.85 6.36
C VAL A 195 -7.00 -16.73 5.87
N SER A 196 -6.18 -16.99 4.86
CA SER A 196 -5.27 -16.01 4.27
C SER A 196 -6.00 -15.00 3.38
N ARG A 197 -5.50 -13.76 3.32
CA ARG A 197 -5.98 -12.72 2.39
C ARG A 197 -5.28 -12.78 1.04
N LEU A 198 -4.11 -13.43 0.97
CA LEU A 198 -3.30 -13.56 -0.23
C LEU A 198 -2.71 -14.97 -0.31
N VAL A 199 -2.75 -15.58 -1.49
CA VAL A 199 -2.18 -16.90 -1.75
C VAL A 199 -1.15 -16.82 -2.88
N LEU A 200 0.08 -17.29 -2.64
CA LEU A 200 1.16 -17.34 -3.62
C LEU A 200 1.12 -18.66 -4.40
N LEU A 201 0.40 -18.68 -5.53
CA LEU A 201 0.14 -19.92 -6.29
C LEU A 201 1.40 -20.68 -6.73
N ASP A 202 2.52 -20.00 -7.00
CA ASP A 202 3.80 -20.61 -7.40
C ASP A 202 4.74 -20.91 -6.21
N SER A 203 4.28 -20.69 -4.97
CA SER A 203 5.05 -20.88 -3.74
C SER A 203 6.42 -20.16 -3.75
N LYS A 204 6.48 -18.98 -4.39
CA LYS A 204 7.67 -18.13 -4.43
C LYS A 204 7.50 -16.87 -3.57
N PHE A 205 8.24 -16.82 -2.46
CA PHE A 205 8.28 -15.64 -1.59
C PHE A 205 8.80 -14.38 -2.30
N SER A 206 9.67 -14.55 -3.30
CA SER A 206 10.17 -13.50 -4.19
C SER A 206 9.10 -12.76 -5.01
N ARG A 207 7.84 -13.20 -4.98
CA ARG A 207 6.70 -12.43 -5.52
C ARG A 207 6.28 -11.28 -4.63
N LEU A 208 6.45 -11.38 -3.31
CA LEU A 208 5.96 -10.36 -2.39
C LEU A 208 6.58 -8.97 -2.58
N PRO A 209 7.86 -8.81 -2.97
CA PRO A 209 8.39 -7.52 -3.42
C PRO A 209 7.50 -6.80 -4.44
N SER A 210 7.06 -7.52 -5.48
CA SER A 210 6.19 -6.98 -6.52
C SER A 210 4.78 -6.68 -6.00
N VAL A 211 4.25 -7.51 -5.09
CA VAL A 211 2.96 -7.27 -4.44
C VAL A 211 3.00 -6.01 -3.57
N LEU A 212 4.06 -5.83 -2.78
CA LEU A 212 4.26 -4.64 -1.97
C LEU A 212 4.40 -3.39 -2.85
N ALA A 213 5.16 -3.48 -3.95
CA ALA A 213 5.32 -2.39 -4.90
C ALA A 213 3.98 -1.96 -5.50
N GLU A 214 3.16 -2.92 -5.95
CA GLU A 214 1.85 -2.62 -6.53
C GLU A 214 0.88 -2.07 -5.46
N GLY A 215 0.89 -2.61 -4.24
CA GLY A 215 0.09 -2.10 -3.13
C GLY A 215 0.43 -0.64 -2.79
N ARG A 216 1.73 -0.31 -2.71
CA ARG A 216 2.19 1.08 -2.50
C ARG A 216 1.77 2.00 -3.65
N LYS A 217 1.89 1.54 -4.90
CA LYS A 217 1.45 2.27 -6.09
C LYS A 217 -0.05 2.56 -6.06
N VAL A 218 -0.89 1.59 -5.71
CA VAL A 218 -2.35 1.76 -5.58
C VAL A 218 -2.68 2.82 -4.53
N ILE A 219 -2.08 2.75 -3.34
CA ILE A 219 -2.33 3.72 -2.26
C ILE A 219 -1.87 5.13 -2.68
N ALA A 220 -0.67 5.25 -3.25
CA ALA A 220 -0.12 6.53 -3.69
C ALA A 220 -0.97 7.18 -4.80
N ASN A 221 -1.57 6.37 -5.68
CA ASN A 221 -2.49 6.86 -6.70
C ASN A 221 -3.86 7.24 -6.11
N MET A 222 -4.36 6.47 -5.14
CA MET A 222 -5.62 6.77 -4.47
C MET A 222 -5.62 8.16 -3.78
N GLU A 223 -4.49 8.57 -3.19
CA GLU A 223 -4.36 9.90 -2.58
C GLU A 223 -4.53 11.02 -3.61
N ARG A 224 -3.91 10.88 -4.79
CA ARG A 224 -4.04 11.84 -5.90
C ARG A 224 -5.49 11.96 -6.38
N LEU A 225 -6.17 10.83 -6.51
CA LEU A 225 -7.56 10.78 -6.98
C LEU A 225 -8.49 11.42 -5.96
N ALA A 226 -8.26 11.19 -4.67
CA ALA A 226 -9.08 11.77 -3.63
C ALA A 226 -9.05 13.30 -3.62
N HIS A 227 -7.92 13.95 -3.95
CA HIS A 227 -7.89 15.40 -4.13
C HIS A 227 -8.89 15.88 -5.20
N LEU A 228 -8.99 15.18 -6.34
CA LEU A 228 -9.95 15.51 -7.40
C LEU A 228 -11.39 15.30 -6.94
N PHE A 229 -11.69 14.14 -6.36
CA PHE A 229 -13.05 13.81 -5.92
C PHE A 229 -13.53 14.67 -4.75
N LEU A 230 -12.66 14.97 -3.78
CA LEU A 230 -13.00 15.84 -2.66
C LEU A 230 -13.17 17.29 -3.11
N ALA A 231 -12.32 17.79 -4.02
CA ALA A 231 -12.48 19.14 -4.58
C ALA A 231 -13.80 19.25 -5.35
N LYS A 232 -14.17 18.19 -6.09
CA LYS A 232 -15.47 18.07 -6.75
C LYS A 232 -16.62 18.18 -5.76
N THR A 233 -16.63 17.30 -4.77
CA THR A 233 -17.69 17.26 -3.76
C THR A 233 -17.80 18.61 -3.04
N ALA A 234 -16.65 19.22 -2.71
CA ALA A 234 -16.61 20.54 -2.07
C ALA A 234 -17.25 21.62 -2.96
N TYR A 235 -16.81 21.78 -4.22
CA TYR A 235 -17.41 22.81 -5.07
C TYR A 235 -18.88 22.52 -5.36
N ALA A 236 -19.25 21.28 -5.64
CA ALA A 236 -20.63 20.94 -6.00
C ALA A 236 -21.59 21.24 -4.85
N PHE A 237 -21.22 20.86 -3.62
CA PHE A 237 -22.00 21.17 -2.42
C PHE A 237 -22.08 22.68 -2.18
N LEU A 238 -20.94 23.37 -2.17
CA LEU A 238 -20.87 24.82 -1.93
C LEU A 238 -21.59 25.63 -3.00
N PHE A 239 -21.57 25.18 -4.25
CA PHE A 239 -22.24 25.83 -5.38
C PHE A 239 -23.75 25.73 -5.26
N VAL A 240 -24.29 24.55 -4.95
CA VAL A 240 -25.73 24.37 -4.68
C VAL A 240 -26.15 25.21 -3.47
N LEU A 241 -25.37 25.17 -2.38
CA LEU A 241 -25.64 25.95 -1.17
C LEU A 241 -25.69 27.45 -1.46
N LEU A 242 -24.70 27.98 -2.20
CA LEU A 242 -24.60 29.39 -2.56
C LEU A 242 -25.82 29.85 -3.37
N PHE A 243 -26.19 29.13 -4.42
CA PHE A 243 -27.33 29.52 -5.27
C PHE A 243 -28.68 29.39 -4.54
N SER A 244 -28.79 28.41 -3.65
CA SER A 244 -29.96 28.28 -2.78
C SER A 244 -30.10 29.47 -1.82
N LEU A 245 -28.99 29.92 -1.22
CA LEU A 245 -28.97 31.08 -0.32
C LEU A 245 -29.24 32.40 -1.04
N LEU A 246 -28.75 32.55 -2.27
CA LEU A 246 -28.98 33.74 -3.10
C LEU A 246 -30.38 33.77 -3.72
N ALA A 247 -31.15 32.69 -3.62
CA ALA A 247 -32.42 32.48 -4.33
C ALA A 247 -32.29 32.73 -5.85
N TRP A 248 -31.11 32.44 -6.40
CA TRP A 248 -30.84 32.54 -7.84
C TRP A 248 -31.13 31.20 -8.52
N GLN A 249 -31.70 31.27 -9.71
CA GLN A 249 -31.89 30.10 -10.56
C GLN A 249 -30.55 29.43 -10.84
N TYR A 250 -30.53 28.10 -10.65
CA TYR A 250 -29.31 27.30 -10.74
C TYR A 250 -28.76 27.30 -12.17
N PRO A 251 -27.56 27.83 -12.41
CA PRO A 251 -27.04 28.17 -13.75
C PRO A 251 -26.28 26.99 -14.37
N ALA A 252 -26.65 25.76 -14.02
CA ALA A 252 -25.91 24.57 -14.40
C ALA A 252 -26.86 23.42 -14.75
N LEU A 253 -26.76 22.95 -16.00
CA LEU A 253 -27.52 21.80 -16.45
C LEU A 253 -26.80 20.49 -16.06
N PRO A 254 -27.52 19.50 -15.50
CA PRO A 254 -26.92 18.21 -15.12
C PRO A 254 -26.13 17.55 -16.25
N ARG A 255 -26.68 17.53 -17.47
CA ARG A 255 -26.01 16.98 -18.66
C ARG A 255 -24.69 17.68 -19.01
N GLN A 256 -24.60 19.00 -18.84
CA GLN A 256 -23.35 19.75 -19.08
C GLN A 256 -22.34 19.42 -17.98
N MET A 257 -22.78 19.42 -16.72
CA MET A 257 -21.94 19.10 -15.57
C MET A 257 -21.39 17.67 -15.61
N SER A 258 -22.20 16.69 -16.03
CA SER A 258 -21.75 15.31 -16.21
C SER A 258 -20.61 15.19 -17.22
N THR A 259 -20.65 15.95 -18.31
CA THR A 259 -19.57 15.97 -19.31
C THR A 259 -18.33 16.69 -18.80
N ALA A 260 -18.50 17.80 -18.06
CA ALA A 260 -17.37 18.47 -17.40
C ALA A 260 -16.66 17.49 -16.43
N ASP A 261 -17.45 16.84 -15.56
CA ASP A 261 -16.97 15.83 -14.62
C ASP A 261 -16.26 14.68 -15.34
N PHE A 262 -16.82 14.19 -16.45
CA PHE A 262 -16.18 13.13 -17.23
C PHE A 262 -14.80 13.55 -17.75
N LEU A 263 -14.64 14.80 -18.20
CA LEU A 263 -13.37 15.29 -18.76
C LEU A 263 -12.27 15.41 -17.70
N PHE A 264 -12.49 16.21 -16.65
CA PHE A 264 -11.41 16.52 -15.70
C PHE A 264 -11.36 15.59 -14.47
N ILE A 265 -12.38 14.75 -14.27
CA ILE A 265 -12.41 13.75 -13.17
C ILE A 265 -12.45 12.34 -13.73
N GLY A 266 -13.47 11.97 -14.52
CA GLY A 266 -13.71 10.60 -14.96
C GLY A 266 -12.54 10.01 -15.75
N LEU A 267 -12.35 10.48 -16.99
CA LEU A 267 -11.33 9.97 -17.89
C LEU A 267 -9.92 10.16 -17.32
N ALA A 268 -9.66 11.31 -16.71
CA ALA A 268 -8.38 11.63 -16.11
C ALA A 268 -8.03 10.74 -14.90
N SER A 269 -8.99 10.47 -14.01
CA SER A 269 -8.76 9.62 -12.83
C SER A 269 -8.41 8.20 -13.22
N PHE A 270 -9.07 7.65 -14.23
CA PHE A 270 -8.77 6.31 -14.74
C PHE A 270 -7.33 6.21 -15.25
N ILE A 271 -6.89 7.19 -16.05
CA ILE A 271 -5.51 7.22 -16.57
C ILE A 271 -4.50 7.43 -15.43
N LEU A 272 -4.78 8.33 -14.50
CA LEU A 272 -3.94 8.60 -13.33
C LEU A 272 -3.81 7.40 -12.40
N ALA A 273 -4.87 6.58 -12.24
CA ALA A 273 -4.89 5.40 -11.39
C ALA A 273 -3.91 4.32 -11.85
N LEU A 274 -3.71 4.18 -13.16
CA LEU A 274 -2.87 3.14 -13.76
C LEU A 274 -1.39 3.54 -13.84
N MET A 275 -1.06 4.82 -13.72
CA MET A 275 0.31 5.30 -13.86
C MET A 275 1.22 4.88 -12.69
N PRO A 276 2.52 4.64 -12.94
CA PRO A 276 3.47 4.33 -11.88
C PRO A 276 3.63 5.49 -10.89
N ASN A 277 3.69 5.18 -9.59
CA ASN A 277 3.92 6.15 -8.53
C ASN A 277 4.76 5.51 -7.41
N PRO A 278 6.06 5.86 -7.31
CA PRO A 278 6.96 5.24 -6.34
C PRO A 278 6.86 5.84 -4.93
N ARG A 279 5.96 6.80 -4.69
CA ARG A 279 5.85 7.47 -3.39
C ARG A 279 5.39 6.49 -2.31
N ARG A 280 6.07 6.54 -1.16
CA ARG A 280 5.65 5.82 0.04
C ARG A 280 4.41 6.49 0.64
N TYR A 281 3.54 5.67 1.22
CA TYR A 281 2.38 6.19 1.95
C TYR A 281 2.82 7.01 3.16
N VAL A 282 2.13 8.12 3.40
CA VAL A 282 2.31 8.97 4.58
C VAL A 282 1.00 9.01 5.36
N ALA A 283 1.04 8.79 6.67
CA ALA A 283 -0.16 8.81 7.52
C ALA A 283 -0.83 10.20 7.54
N GLY A 284 -2.15 10.26 7.75
CA GLY A 284 -2.90 11.53 7.79
C GLY A 284 -3.48 12.01 6.44
N PHE A 285 -3.72 11.06 5.53
CA PHE A 285 -4.28 11.28 4.19
C PHE A 285 -5.51 12.20 4.18
N LEU A 286 -6.53 11.92 4.99
CA LEU A 286 -7.79 12.68 4.97
C LEU A 286 -7.58 14.17 5.30
N SER A 287 -6.75 14.48 6.30
CA SER A 287 -6.46 15.86 6.70
C SER A 287 -5.73 16.63 5.59
N ARG A 288 -4.72 16.01 4.97
CA ARG A 288 -4.01 16.61 3.84
C ARG A 288 -4.95 16.86 2.67
N ALA A 289 -5.74 15.85 2.34
CA ALA A 289 -6.64 15.91 1.21
C ALA A 289 -7.69 17.00 1.37
N LEU A 290 -8.27 17.15 2.56
CA LEU A 290 -9.21 18.23 2.87
C LEU A 290 -8.55 19.62 2.84
N LYS A 291 -7.34 19.76 3.40
CA LYS A 291 -6.59 21.04 3.39
C LYS A 291 -6.27 21.54 1.98
N PHE A 292 -6.19 20.65 1.00
CA PHE A 292 -6.03 21.01 -0.41
C PHE A 292 -7.38 21.17 -1.13
N ALA A 293 -8.29 20.20 -0.95
CA ALA A 293 -9.54 20.13 -1.70
C ALA A 293 -10.52 21.25 -1.33
N LEU A 294 -10.61 21.64 -0.06
CA LEU A 294 -11.60 22.63 0.38
C LEU A 294 -11.28 24.05 -0.15
N PRO A 295 -10.05 24.60 -0.03
CA PRO A 295 -9.72 25.88 -0.64
C PRO A 295 -9.88 25.88 -2.17
N THR A 296 -9.49 24.78 -2.82
CA THR A 296 -9.65 24.60 -4.26
C THR A 296 -11.12 24.59 -4.67
N GLY A 297 -11.97 23.88 -3.93
CA GLY A 297 -13.42 23.86 -4.15
C GLY A 297 -14.04 25.24 -3.97
N ILE A 298 -13.64 25.97 -2.93
CA ILE A 298 -14.05 27.37 -2.72
C ILE A 298 -13.63 28.25 -3.91
N MET A 299 -12.41 28.08 -4.43
CA MET A 299 -11.93 28.86 -5.57
C MET A 299 -12.71 28.56 -6.85
N LEU A 300 -13.07 27.30 -7.09
CA LEU A 300 -13.96 26.92 -8.19
C LEU A 300 -15.32 27.59 -8.03
N VAL A 301 -15.93 27.55 -6.83
CA VAL A 301 -17.22 28.23 -6.59
C VAL A 301 -17.10 29.74 -6.77
N ALA A 302 -16.01 30.36 -6.33
CA ALA A 302 -15.77 31.79 -6.54
C ALA A 302 -15.69 32.15 -8.03
N ALA A 303 -15.06 31.31 -8.86
CA ALA A 303 -15.04 31.47 -10.31
C ALA A 303 -16.44 31.32 -10.92
N LEU A 304 -17.20 30.28 -10.53
CA LEU A 304 -18.56 30.07 -11.01
C LEU A 304 -19.52 31.18 -10.59
N TRP A 305 -19.41 31.66 -9.36
CA TRP A 305 -20.15 32.80 -8.88
C TRP A 305 -19.75 34.08 -9.62
N GLY A 306 -18.45 34.30 -9.86
CA GLY A 306 -17.93 35.45 -10.58
C GLY A 306 -18.49 35.58 -12.01
N ILE A 307 -18.51 34.48 -12.78
CA ILE A 307 -19.10 34.50 -14.14
C ILE A 307 -20.62 34.75 -14.07
N ASN A 308 -21.28 34.17 -13.07
CA ASN A 308 -22.72 34.34 -12.86
C ASN A 308 -23.12 35.75 -12.44
N TRP A 309 -22.31 36.39 -11.61
CA TRP A 309 -22.49 37.77 -11.19
C TRP A 309 -22.19 38.72 -12.35
N TYR A 310 -21.08 38.53 -13.06
CA TYR A 310 -20.69 39.38 -14.19
C TYR A 310 -21.73 39.32 -15.33
N ALA A 311 -22.20 38.13 -15.69
CA ALA A 311 -23.19 37.97 -16.76
C ALA A 311 -24.51 38.68 -16.42
N ARG A 312 -24.98 38.58 -15.17
CA ARG A 312 -26.16 39.31 -14.66
C ARG A 312 -25.94 40.82 -14.63
N ALA A 313 -24.76 41.27 -14.21
CA ALA A 313 -24.38 42.68 -14.24
C ALA A 313 -24.39 43.25 -15.66
N TRP A 314 -23.86 42.50 -16.62
CA TRP A 314 -23.84 42.88 -18.03
C TRP A 314 -25.24 42.91 -18.65
N ALA A 315 -26.11 41.98 -18.27
CA ALA A 315 -27.52 41.96 -18.69
C ALA A 315 -28.37 43.05 -18.01
N GLY A 316 -27.88 43.64 -16.91
CA GLY A 316 -28.65 44.58 -16.08
C GLY A 316 -29.75 43.92 -15.25
N ASP A 317 -29.74 42.59 -15.12
CA ASP A 317 -30.78 41.82 -14.45
C ASP A 317 -30.22 40.99 -13.28
N PHE A 318 -30.62 41.36 -12.06
CA PHE A 318 -30.30 40.68 -10.81
C PHE A 318 -31.52 40.08 -10.12
N SER A 319 -32.65 39.94 -10.83
CA SER A 319 -33.90 39.39 -10.31
C SER A 319 -33.78 37.94 -9.80
N GLY A 320 -32.66 37.27 -10.15
CA GLY A 320 -32.36 35.90 -9.77
C GLY A 320 -32.83 34.86 -10.79
N VAL A 321 -33.73 35.23 -11.70
CA VAL A 321 -34.30 34.37 -12.74
C VAL A 321 -33.99 34.99 -14.09
N LEU A 322 -33.46 34.20 -15.03
CA LEU A 322 -33.23 34.66 -16.40
C LEU A 322 -34.20 33.94 -17.34
N PRO A 323 -34.72 34.63 -18.37
CA PRO A 323 -35.60 34.00 -19.34
C PRO A 323 -34.85 32.93 -20.13
N TYR A 324 -35.59 31.91 -20.55
CA TYR A 324 -35.09 30.97 -21.56
C TYR A 324 -35.21 31.56 -22.96
N ALA A 325 -34.38 31.10 -23.89
CA ALA A 325 -34.42 31.57 -25.28
C ALA A 325 -35.79 31.34 -25.96
N SER A 326 -36.59 30.38 -25.47
CA SER A 326 -37.96 30.14 -25.92
C SER A 326 -38.97 31.17 -25.42
N GLU A 327 -38.69 31.86 -24.32
CA GLU A 327 -39.61 32.81 -23.66
C GLU A 327 -39.37 34.23 -24.14
N ASP A 328 -38.10 34.66 -24.17
CA ASP A 328 -37.71 35.97 -24.67
C ASP A 328 -36.43 35.88 -25.51
N PRO A 329 -36.55 35.67 -26.83
CA PRO A 329 -35.40 35.64 -27.74
C PRO A 329 -34.65 36.98 -27.82
N GLY A 330 -35.28 38.09 -27.40
CA GLY A 330 -34.69 39.44 -27.44
C GLY A 330 -33.96 39.83 -26.17
N ALA A 331 -34.00 38.99 -25.13
CA ALA A 331 -33.29 39.25 -23.89
C ALA A 331 -31.79 39.43 -24.14
N PRO A 332 -31.12 40.39 -23.45
CA PRO A 332 -29.69 40.60 -23.60
C PRO A 332 -28.89 39.34 -23.23
N LEU A 333 -29.39 38.58 -22.25
CA LEU A 333 -28.83 37.32 -21.80
C LEU A 333 -29.94 36.32 -21.49
N VAL A 334 -29.83 35.11 -22.03
CA VAL A 334 -30.72 33.98 -21.73
C VAL A 334 -30.04 32.96 -20.83
N MET A 335 -30.84 32.16 -20.11
CA MET A 335 -30.34 31.17 -19.16
C MET A 335 -29.40 30.13 -19.80
N GLU A 336 -29.67 29.67 -21.01
CA GLU A 336 -28.86 28.66 -21.71
C GLU A 336 -27.46 29.17 -22.09
N GLN A 337 -27.34 30.48 -22.39
CA GLN A 337 -26.05 31.13 -22.62
C GLN A 337 -25.26 31.22 -21.31
N LEU A 338 -25.93 31.55 -20.20
CA LEU A 338 -25.29 31.57 -18.89
C LEU A 338 -24.83 30.17 -18.44
N GLN A 339 -25.62 29.14 -18.72
CA GLN A 339 -25.27 27.74 -18.46
C GLN A 339 -24.03 27.33 -19.27
N THR A 340 -23.98 27.71 -20.55
CA THR A 340 -22.81 27.47 -21.41
C THR A 340 -21.56 28.18 -20.90
N ALA A 341 -21.67 29.45 -20.47
CA ALA A 341 -20.57 30.19 -19.87
C ALA A 341 -20.09 29.58 -18.54
N THR A 342 -21.02 29.10 -17.71
CA THR A 342 -20.72 28.39 -16.45
C THR A 342 -19.98 27.08 -16.72
N PHE A 343 -20.41 26.31 -17.72
CA PHE A 343 -19.73 25.09 -18.17
C PHE A 343 -18.30 25.35 -18.67
N ILE A 344 -18.10 26.38 -19.50
CA ILE A 344 -16.77 26.79 -19.98
C ILE A 344 -15.86 27.14 -18.80
N THR A 345 -16.37 27.96 -17.87
CA THR A 345 -15.62 28.42 -16.70
C THR A 345 -15.21 27.25 -15.81
N LEU A 346 -16.15 26.35 -15.49
CA LEU A 346 -15.87 25.16 -14.70
C LEU A 346 -14.85 24.25 -15.36
N THR A 347 -15.04 23.95 -16.65
CA THR A 347 -14.22 22.94 -17.32
C THR A 347 -12.79 23.42 -17.49
N LEU A 348 -12.57 24.69 -17.84
CA LEU A 348 -11.23 25.26 -17.94
C LEU A 348 -10.52 25.31 -16.58
N ALA A 349 -11.20 25.79 -15.53
CA ALA A 349 -10.61 25.81 -14.18
C ALA A 349 -10.37 24.38 -13.63
N GLY A 350 -11.26 23.44 -13.92
CA GLY A 350 -11.15 22.03 -13.56
C GLY A 350 -10.02 21.30 -14.29
N LEU A 351 -9.83 21.58 -15.59
CA LEU A 351 -8.69 21.06 -16.35
C LEU A 351 -7.36 21.62 -15.82
N TRP A 352 -7.35 22.86 -15.34
CA TRP A 352 -6.16 23.40 -14.65
C TRP A 352 -5.91 22.76 -13.29
N LEU A 353 -6.96 22.51 -12.50
CA LEU A 353 -6.85 21.72 -11.27
C LEU A 353 -6.24 20.35 -11.55
N LEU A 354 -6.70 19.68 -12.61
CA LEU A 354 -6.13 18.41 -13.04
C LEU A 354 -4.65 18.54 -13.45
N ASN A 355 -4.28 19.61 -14.15
CA ASN A 355 -2.88 19.90 -14.50
C ASN A 355 -2.00 20.00 -13.25
N VAL A 356 -2.45 20.76 -12.24
CA VAL A 356 -1.79 20.91 -10.95
C VAL A 356 -1.63 19.56 -10.24
N ILE A 357 -2.71 18.80 -10.10
CA ILE A 357 -2.69 17.49 -9.44
C ILE A 357 -1.82 16.49 -10.19
N SER A 358 -1.70 16.61 -11.52
CA SER A 358 -0.92 15.70 -12.36
C SER A 358 0.61 15.88 -12.24
N ARG A 359 1.11 16.93 -11.59
CA ARG A 359 2.55 17.19 -11.45
C ARG A 359 3.28 16.11 -10.61
N PRO A 360 4.54 15.76 -10.93
CA PRO A 360 5.34 16.25 -12.06
C PRO A 360 4.83 15.71 -13.41
N LEU A 361 4.88 16.55 -14.44
CA LEU A 361 4.36 16.23 -15.76
C LEU A 361 5.38 15.38 -16.52
N ASN A 362 4.94 14.22 -17.01
CA ASN A 362 5.67 13.43 -17.99
C ASN A 362 4.97 13.57 -19.36
N TRP A 363 5.60 13.07 -20.42
CA TRP A 363 5.05 13.20 -21.78
C TRP A 363 3.64 12.57 -21.91
N GLN A 364 3.37 11.48 -21.19
CA GLN A 364 2.06 10.81 -21.17
C GLN A 364 0.98 11.71 -20.55
N LYS A 365 1.26 12.37 -19.42
CA LYS A 365 0.35 13.32 -18.75
C LYS A 365 0.13 14.56 -19.59
N ILE A 366 1.18 15.08 -20.24
CA ILE A 366 1.06 16.22 -21.15
C ILE A 366 0.15 15.84 -22.33
N GLY A 367 0.38 14.68 -22.95
CA GLY A 367 -0.48 14.17 -24.02
C GLY A 367 -1.94 14.00 -23.59
N MET A 368 -2.17 13.46 -22.39
CA MET A 368 -3.51 13.36 -21.78
C MET A 368 -4.16 14.74 -21.61
N LEU A 369 -3.47 15.71 -21.02
CA LEU A 369 -4.00 17.05 -20.80
C LEU A 369 -4.34 17.74 -22.12
N ILE A 370 -3.48 17.65 -23.12
CA ILE A 370 -3.74 18.21 -24.46
C ILE A 370 -4.97 17.54 -25.08
N ALA A 371 -5.06 16.21 -25.03
CA ALA A 371 -6.22 15.48 -25.54
C ALA A 371 -7.53 15.92 -24.86
N LEU A 372 -7.52 16.11 -23.53
CA LEU A 372 -8.68 16.58 -22.79
C LEU A 372 -9.13 18.00 -23.19
N HIS A 373 -8.19 18.91 -23.46
CA HIS A 373 -8.51 20.25 -23.97
C HIS A 373 -9.07 20.20 -25.39
N ILE A 374 -8.55 19.30 -26.25
CA ILE A 374 -9.10 19.07 -27.59
C ILE A 374 -10.53 18.55 -27.49
N ILE A 375 -10.78 17.54 -26.64
CA ILE A 375 -12.13 16.99 -26.43
C ILE A 375 -13.07 18.05 -25.89
N PHE A 376 -12.62 18.90 -24.96
CA PHE A 376 -13.42 20.04 -24.47
C PHE A 376 -13.85 20.98 -25.61
N ILE A 377 -12.94 21.34 -26.52
CA ILE A 377 -13.27 22.18 -27.69
C ILE A 377 -14.26 21.45 -28.61
N LEU A 378 -14.04 20.16 -28.88
CA LEU A 378 -14.95 19.36 -29.69
C LEU A 378 -16.36 19.28 -29.10
N VAL A 379 -16.48 19.13 -27.77
CA VAL A 379 -17.77 19.11 -27.06
C VAL A 379 -18.56 20.40 -27.28
N LEU A 380 -17.89 21.55 -27.42
CA LEU A 380 -18.55 22.84 -27.66
C LEU A 380 -18.91 23.08 -29.13
N VAL A 381 -18.19 22.48 -30.08
CA VAL A 381 -18.33 22.76 -31.52
C VAL A 381 -19.15 21.72 -32.27
N VAL A 382 -19.15 20.45 -31.84
CA VAL A 382 -19.83 19.36 -32.55
C VAL A 382 -21.36 19.52 -32.45
N PRO A 383 -22.11 19.57 -33.58
CA PRO A 383 -23.55 19.84 -33.57
C PRO A 383 -24.37 18.85 -32.73
N LEU A 384 -24.01 17.57 -32.75
CA LEU A 384 -24.67 16.54 -31.93
C LEU A 384 -24.51 16.83 -30.43
N SER A 385 -23.33 17.30 -30.03
CA SER A 385 -23.04 17.68 -28.64
C SER A 385 -23.77 18.95 -28.26
N GLN A 386 -23.78 19.98 -29.13
CA GLN A 386 -24.53 21.21 -28.91
C GLN A 386 -26.03 20.95 -28.72
N TRP A 387 -26.61 20.06 -29.53
CA TRP A 387 -28.00 19.64 -29.39
C TRP A 387 -28.26 18.91 -28.07
N TYR A 388 -27.46 17.88 -27.75
CA TYR A 388 -27.67 17.10 -26.52
C TYR A 388 -27.52 17.97 -25.26
N HIS A 389 -26.49 18.81 -25.20
CA HIS A 389 -26.15 19.63 -24.04
C HIS A 389 -26.88 20.98 -23.99
N HIS A 390 -27.60 21.36 -25.05
CA HIS A 390 -28.16 22.71 -25.28
C HIS A 390 -27.11 23.80 -25.09
N PHE A 391 -25.95 23.65 -25.75
CA PHE A 391 -24.97 24.73 -25.79
C PHE A 391 -25.48 25.83 -26.72
N ILE A 392 -25.76 27.00 -26.16
CA ILE A 392 -26.09 28.21 -26.91
C ILE A 392 -24.92 29.17 -26.72
N LEU A 393 -24.35 29.63 -27.83
CA LEU A 393 -23.18 30.49 -27.82
C LEU A 393 -23.49 31.80 -27.07
N PRO A 394 -22.79 32.11 -25.97
CA PRO A 394 -22.99 33.36 -25.25
C PRO A 394 -22.48 34.56 -26.05
N PRO A 395 -22.94 35.78 -25.73
CA PRO A 395 -22.36 37.00 -26.26
C PRO A 395 -20.84 37.06 -26.02
N THR A 396 -20.10 37.64 -26.98
CA THR A 396 -18.63 37.73 -26.93
C THR A 396 -18.08 38.27 -25.60
N PRO A 397 -18.65 39.31 -24.97
CA PRO A 397 -18.18 39.78 -23.66
C PRO A 397 -18.25 38.72 -22.56
N ILE A 398 -19.29 37.88 -22.57
CA ILE A 398 -19.49 36.82 -21.59
C ILE A 398 -18.53 35.65 -21.84
N ILE A 399 -18.22 35.32 -23.09
CA ILE A 399 -17.20 34.31 -23.42
C ILE A 399 -15.82 34.77 -22.91
N ILE A 400 -15.45 36.03 -23.20
CA ILE A 400 -14.18 36.61 -22.73
C ILE A 400 -14.12 36.59 -21.21
N ALA A 401 -15.21 36.96 -20.54
CA ALA A 401 -15.30 36.90 -19.09
C ALA A 401 -15.20 35.46 -18.55
N ALA A 402 -15.86 34.48 -19.17
CA ALA A 402 -15.80 33.08 -18.76
C ALA A 402 -14.36 32.54 -18.82
N VAL A 403 -13.64 32.80 -19.91
CA VAL A 403 -12.24 32.40 -20.07
C VAL A 403 -11.33 33.17 -19.10
N GLY A 404 -11.53 34.48 -18.96
CA GLY A 404 -10.73 35.32 -18.06
C GLY A 404 -10.91 34.94 -16.58
N ILE A 405 -12.14 34.70 -16.15
CA ILE A 405 -12.46 34.25 -14.79
C ILE A 405 -11.95 32.82 -14.56
N ALA A 406 -12.04 31.93 -15.55
CA ALA A 406 -11.41 30.62 -15.46
C ALA A 406 -9.89 30.71 -15.30
N ALA A 407 -9.22 31.63 -16.02
CA ALA A 407 -7.79 31.86 -15.88
C ALA A 407 -7.41 32.43 -14.51
N LEU A 408 -8.22 33.33 -13.93
CA LEU A 408 -8.04 33.80 -12.56
C LEU A 408 -8.25 32.69 -11.53
N GLY A 409 -9.27 31.85 -11.72
CA GLY A 409 -9.50 30.65 -10.91
C GLY A 409 -8.31 29.69 -10.98
N ALA A 410 -7.80 29.43 -12.19
CA ALA A 410 -6.60 28.63 -12.41
C ALA A 410 -5.37 29.19 -11.68
N LEU A 411 -5.13 30.50 -11.76
CA LEU A 411 -4.05 31.16 -11.03
C LEU A 411 -4.22 31.00 -9.51
N GLY A 412 -5.43 31.13 -8.99
CA GLY A 412 -5.70 30.88 -7.57
C GLY A 412 -5.46 29.43 -7.15
N ILE A 413 -5.87 28.47 -7.96
CA ILE A 413 -5.60 27.04 -7.74
C ILE A 413 -4.08 26.79 -7.73
N GLU A 414 -3.32 27.43 -8.63
CA GLU A 414 -1.86 27.37 -8.65
C GLU A 414 -1.25 27.93 -7.36
N VAL A 415 -1.73 29.06 -6.86
CA VAL A 415 -1.28 29.63 -5.58
C VAL A 415 -1.58 28.71 -4.40
N ILE A 416 -2.81 28.18 -4.33
CA ILE A 416 -3.22 27.23 -3.28
C ILE A 416 -2.30 26.00 -3.29
N HIS A 417 -2.01 25.47 -4.46
CA HIS A 417 -1.12 24.32 -4.62
C HIS A 417 0.31 24.62 -4.15
N ARG A 418 0.89 25.76 -4.56
CA ARG A 418 2.24 26.14 -4.11
C ARG A 418 2.34 26.32 -2.60
N ILE A 419 1.30 26.89 -1.98
CA ILE A 419 1.24 27.03 -0.51
C ILE A 419 1.12 25.65 0.15
N HIS A 420 0.31 24.76 -0.42
CA HIS A 420 0.14 23.40 0.08
C HIS A 420 1.46 22.61 0.02
N ASP A 421 2.15 22.62 -1.13
CA ASP A 421 3.42 21.93 -1.32
C ASP A 421 4.50 22.46 -0.38
N ALA A 422 4.60 23.79 -0.24
CA ALA A 422 5.55 24.43 0.68
C ALA A 422 5.31 24.04 2.15
N ARG A 423 4.05 23.92 2.57
CA ARG A 423 3.68 23.50 3.95
C ARG A 423 3.91 22.02 4.20
N MET A 424 3.84 21.20 3.16
CA MET A 424 4.00 19.75 3.27
C MET A 424 5.46 19.30 3.25
N GLY A 425 6.43 20.22 3.10
CA GLY A 425 7.85 19.87 3.01
C GLY A 425 8.18 18.96 1.83
N LEU A 426 7.25 18.81 0.89
CA LEU A 426 7.43 18.12 -0.36
C LEU A 426 8.22 19.06 -1.26
N ALA A 427 9.55 19.04 -1.13
CA ALA A 427 10.42 19.70 -2.09
C ALA A 427 10.02 19.25 -3.51
N PRO A 428 10.13 20.13 -4.54
CA PRO A 428 9.68 19.79 -5.89
C PRO A 428 10.32 18.53 -6.49
N ASP A 429 11.43 18.01 -5.94
CA ASP A 429 12.21 16.93 -6.55
C ASP A 429 13.06 16.11 -5.55
N ASP A 430 12.54 15.61 -4.42
CA ASP A 430 13.31 14.63 -3.61
C ASP A 430 12.86 13.17 -3.86
N PRO A 431 13.64 12.38 -4.62
CA PRO A 431 13.40 10.95 -4.79
C PRO A 431 13.90 10.11 -3.61
N ARG A 432 14.48 10.71 -2.56
CA ARG A 432 15.04 9.96 -1.43
C ARG A 432 13.98 9.58 -0.40
N PRO A 433 14.10 8.38 0.20
CA PRO A 433 13.31 8.04 1.36
C PRO A 433 13.70 9.01 2.49
N GLN A 434 12.74 9.80 2.95
CA GLN A 434 12.88 10.41 4.28
C GLN A 434 12.90 9.25 5.27
N GLY A 435 14.01 9.17 6.00
CA GLY A 435 14.43 8.02 6.80
C GLY A 435 13.52 7.68 7.96
#